data_AF-A0A933EVU3-F1
#
_entry.id   AF-A0A933EVU3-F1
#
_cell.length_a   1.000
_cell.length_b   1.000
_cell.length_c   1.000
_cell.angle_alpha   90.00
_cell.angle_beta   90.00
_cell.angle_gamma   90.00
#
_symmetry.space_group_name_H-M   'P 1'
#
loop_
_entity.id
_entity.type
_entity.pdbx_description
1 polymer ?
#
loop_
_entity_poly.entity_id
_entity_poly.type
_entity_poly.pdbx_seq_one_letter_code
_entity_poly.pdbx_strand_id
1 'polypeptide(L)'
;MNVFRISYFVFRGSVFLLFLLPAVGFAEQQSNTAAPALGSPSGMSAGSAMAQEAEYDFGDYTSQTLTTKAWDALNLGEYDTAEVYAAKCLELYETQALEQATQLTDFATKEEAFSYWALNDVATCYFILGQVRLAQGRIQEGQQAFNTIIEKFPFAQCWDTRGWFWKVAEAASDKLTTIGTPYDFGDYTSETLTTKAWDALNQDDHQGVEVYVKKCINLYETEAKAQQAQLTDFATKDKAFSYWALNDVATCHFILGESLLKQKRYDEAKAAFERVINDFSFAQCWDPKGWFWKVAVGARDRLNKILVLSGN
;
A
#
# COMPACT_ATOMS: atom_id res chain seq x y z
N MET A 1 36.42 10.23 -4.23
CA MET A 1 35.01 10.45 -4.66
C MET A 1 34.20 10.73 -3.41
N ASN A 2 33.73 11.98 -3.24
CA ASN A 2 32.87 12.35 -2.12
C ASN A 2 31.45 11.86 -2.45
N VAL A 3 31.03 10.77 -1.81
CA VAL A 3 29.65 10.29 -1.88
C VAL A 3 28.83 11.14 -0.90
N PHE A 4 28.23 12.23 -1.40
CA PHE A 4 27.28 13.01 -0.63
C PHE A 4 25.99 12.19 -0.45
N ARG A 5 25.68 11.84 0.80
CA ARG A 5 24.48 11.10 1.17
C ARG A 5 23.35 12.09 1.43
N ILE A 6 22.31 12.06 0.59
CA ILE A 6 21.04 12.76 0.80
C ILE A 6 19.92 11.71 0.89
N SER A 7 18.81 12.11 1.46
CA SER A 7 18.11 11.45 2.53
C SER A 7 16.62 11.35 2.19
N TYR A 8 16.04 10.14 2.06
CA TYR A 8 14.59 9.98 1.81
C TYR A 8 13.84 9.49 3.06
N PHE A 9 12.80 10.22 3.46
CA PHE A 9 11.92 9.87 4.58
C PHE A 9 10.74 9.05 4.05
N VAL A 10 10.66 7.75 4.40
CA VAL A 10 9.45 6.95 4.15
C VAL A 10 8.57 6.97 5.41
N PHE A 11 7.43 7.63 5.34
CA PHE A 11 6.42 7.52 6.40
C PHE A 11 5.77 6.13 6.33
N ARG A 12 6.21 5.18 7.17
CA ARG A 12 5.35 4.04 7.56
C ARG A 12 4.52 4.53 8.75
N GLY A 13 3.25 4.85 8.47
CA GLY A 13 2.26 5.18 9.49
C GLY A 13 1.60 6.53 9.22
N SER A 14 0.51 6.54 8.46
CA SER A 14 -0.37 7.70 8.31
C SER A 14 -0.61 8.39 9.66
N VAL A 15 0.01 9.55 9.88
CA VAL A 15 -0.49 10.55 10.82
C VAL A 15 -1.10 11.63 9.94
N PHE A 16 -2.38 11.47 9.61
CA PHE A 16 -3.13 12.54 8.99
C PHE A 16 -3.42 13.58 10.06
N LEU A 17 -2.88 14.79 9.84
CA LEU A 17 -3.22 15.98 10.60
C LEU A 17 -4.70 16.27 10.37
N LEU A 18 -5.50 16.26 11.44
CA LEU A 18 -6.92 16.53 11.43
C LEU A 18 -7.16 18.00 11.05
N PHE A 19 -7.45 18.28 9.78
CA PHE A 19 -7.95 19.59 9.37
C PHE A 19 -9.47 19.65 9.61
N LEU A 20 -9.85 20.34 10.68
CA LEU A 20 -11.20 20.85 10.90
C LEU A 20 -11.50 21.92 9.83
N LEU A 21 -12.29 21.56 8.82
CA LEU A 21 -12.95 22.54 7.94
C LEU A 21 -14.33 22.89 8.53
N PRO A 22 -14.72 24.18 8.53
CA PRO A 22 -16.02 24.61 9.00
C PRO A 22 -17.12 24.24 8.01
N ALA A 23 -18.29 23.90 8.55
CA ALA A 23 -19.50 23.63 7.79
C ALA A 23 -19.89 24.84 6.92
N VAL A 24 -19.93 24.65 5.61
CA VAL A 24 -20.55 25.59 4.67
C VAL A 24 -21.96 25.09 4.40
N GLY A 25 -22.94 25.93 4.74
CA GLY A 25 -24.36 25.66 4.57
C GLY A 25 -24.74 25.49 3.11
N PHE A 26 -25.60 24.50 2.86
CA PHE A 26 -26.30 24.32 1.59
C PHE A 26 -27.24 25.50 1.36
N ALA A 27 -26.95 26.31 0.35
CA ALA A 27 -27.92 27.23 -0.25
C ALA A 27 -28.47 26.59 -1.53
N GLU A 28 -29.79 26.52 -1.56
CA GLU A 28 -30.67 25.98 -2.59
C GLU A 28 -30.57 26.80 -3.89
N GLN A 29 -30.26 26.16 -5.02
CA GLN A 29 -30.25 26.82 -6.33
C GLN A 29 -31.43 26.33 -7.17
N GLN A 30 -32.40 27.21 -7.33
CA GLN A 30 -33.57 27.05 -8.19
C GLN A 30 -33.15 26.96 -9.67
N SER A 31 -33.79 26.03 -10.36
CA SER A 31 -33.79 25.86 -11.80
C SER A 31 -34.46 27.05 -12.49
N ASN A 32 -33.85 27.56 -13.56
CA ASN A 32 -34.63 28.25 -14.58
C ASN A 32 -34.05 28.02 -15.98
N THR A 33 -34.97 27.59 -16.83
CA THR A 33 -34.89 27.30 -18.25
C THR A 33 -34.78 28.56 -19.11
N ALA A 34 -33.97 28.55 -20.17
CA ALA A 34 -34.32 29.06 -21.50
C ALA A 34 -33.09 29.07 -22.46
N ALA A 35 -33.20 28.30 -23.56
CA ALA A 35 -32.69 28.65 -24.88
C ALA A 35 -33.89 29.26 -25.68
N PRO A 36 -33.75 29.98 -26.82
CA PRO A 36 -32.73 29.81 -27.86
C PRO A 36 -32.27 31.11 -28.58
N ALA A 37 -31.27 31.01 -29.48
CA ALA A 37 -31.35 31.44 -30.89
C ALA A 37 -29.97 31.51 -31.59
N LEU A 38 -30.01 31.15 -32.86
CA LEU A 38 -28.95 31.06 -33.85
C LEU A 38 -28.25 32.40 -34.15
N GLY A 39 -26.93 32.32 -34.37
CA GLY A 39 -26.14 33.35 -35.01
C GLY A 39 -24.75 32.83 -35.39
N SER A 40 -24.45 32.77 -36.67
CA SER A 40 -23.12 32.65 -37.30
C SER A 40 -23.18 33.50 -38.57
N PRO A 41 -22.05 33.90 -39.21
CA PRO A 41 -20.66 33.52 -38.97
C PRO A 41 -19.65 34.70 -39.00
N SER A 42 -18.36 34.36 -38.85
CA SER A 42 -17.17 35.03 -39.42
C SER A 42 -16.27 35.79 -38.44
N GLY A 43 -15.01 35.38 -38.35
CA GLY A 43 -13.94 36.19 -37.74
C GLY A 43 -12.80 35.36 -37.18
N MET A 44 -11.65 35.39 -37.87
CA MET A 44 -10.38 34.77 -37.52
C MET A 44 -9.90 35.10 -36.10
N SER A 45 -9.34 34.11 -35.40
CA SER A 45 -8.12 34.28 -34.60
C SER A 45 -7.64 32.90 -34.15
N ALA A 46 -6.62 32.38 -34.83
CA ALA A 46 -5.77 31.32 -34.31
C ALA A 46 -4.89 31.91 -33.19
N GLY A 47 -5.48 32.04 -32.00
CA GLY A 47 -4.77 32.35 -30.76
C GLY A 47 -4.39 31.06 -30.07
N SER A 48 -3.22 30.53 -30.43
CA SER A 48 -2.57 29.42 -29.74
C SER A 48 -2.42 29.76 -28.25
N ALA A 49 -3.22 29.12 -27.41
CA ALA A 49 -2.98 29.05 -25.97
C ALA A 49 -1.83 28.06 -25.73
N MET A 50 -0.58 28.49 -25.95
CA MET A 50 0.54 27.82 -25.32
C MET A 50 0.50 28.19 -23.84
N ALA A 51 0.21 27.18 -23.02
CA ALA A 51 0.42 27.25 -21.58
C ALA A 51 1.86 27.68 -21.31
N GLN A 52 2.01 28.69 -20.46
CA GLN A 52 3.29 29.18 -20.01
C GLN A 52 3.90 28.08 -19.14
N GLU A 53 4.90 27.34 -19.65
CA GLU A 53 5.69 26.40 -18.84
C GLU A 53 6.29 27.22 -17.68
N ALA A 54 5.93 26.86 -16.45
CA ALA A 54 6.65 27.36 -15.29
C ALA A 54 8.11 26.90 -15.41
N GLU A 55 9.06 27.81 -15.24
CA GLU A 55 10.48 27.48 -15.24
C GLU A 55 10.81 26.72 -13.95
N TYR A 56 10.87 25.39 -14.02
CA TYR A 56 11.22 24.55 -12.88
C TYR A 56 12.74 24.50 -12.68
N ASP A 57 13.21 24.71 -11.45
CA ASP A 57 14.62 24.50 -11.10
C ASP A 57 14.91 23.00 -10.95
N PHE A 58 15.54 22.41 -11.95
CA PHE A 58 15.99 21.01 -11.96
C PHE A 58 17.33 20.78 -11.24
N GLY A 59 17.98 21.81 -10.71
CA GLY A 59 19.27 21.71 -10.04
C GLY A 59 20.39 21.26 -10.99
N ASP A 60 21.20 20.29 -10.54
CA ASP A 60 22.33 19.75 -11.32
C ASP A 60 21.92 18.66 -12.33
N TYR A 61 20.61 18.45 -12.53
CA TYR A 61 20.02 17.45 -13.40
C TYR A 61 20.38 16.00 -13.06
N THR A 62 21.08 15.72 -11.96
CA THR A 62 21.39 14.34 -11.58
C THR A 62 20.13 13.58 -11.20
N SER A 63 20.12 12.26 -11.42
CA SER A 63 19.01 11.39 -11.02
C SER A 63 18.69 11.54 -9.53
N GLN A 64 19.73 11.68 -8.70
CA GLN A 64 19.62 11.90 -7.27
C GLN A 64 18.89 13.20 -6.94
N THR A 65 19.30 14.32 -7.54
CA THR A 65 18.68 15.63 -7.32
C THR A 65 17.22 15.64 -7.77
N LEU A 66 16.93 15.09 -8.95
CA LEU A 66 15.58 15.02 -9.49
C LEU A 66 14.67 14.14 -8.63
N THR A 67 15.16 12.97 -8.20
CA THR A 67 14.41 12.06 -7.32
C THR A 67 14.16 12.71 -5.95
N THR A 68 15.15 13.43 -5.40
CA THR A 68 15.01 14.19 -4.15
C THR A 68 13.94 15.25 -4.27
N LYS A 69 14.02 16.12 -5.28
CA LYS A 69 13.02 17.17 -5.51
C LYS A 69 11.62 16.60 -5.75
N ALA A 70 11.50 15.49 -6.49
CA ALA A 70 10.24 14.81 -6.71
C ALA A 70 9.63 14.28 -5.41
N TRP A 71 10.46 13.69 -4.54
CA TRP A 71 10.01 13.14 -3.25
C TRP A 71 9.60 14.25 -2.27
N ASP A 72 10.37 15.33 -2.22
CA ASP A 72 10.07 16.50 -1.41
C ASP A 72 8.75 17.16 -1.83
N ALA A 73 8.54 17.36 -3.14
CA ALA A 73 7.29 17.88 -3.68
C ALA A 73 6.09 16.95 -3.36
N LEU A 74 6.26 15.63 -3.45
CA LEU A 74 5.23 14.67 -3.06
C LEU A 74 4.86 14.81 -1.57
N ASN A 75 5.87 14.95 -0.69
CA ASN A 75 5.64 15.11 0.75
C ASN A 75 4.93 16.43 1.09
N LEU A 76 5.11 17.47 0.26
CA LEU A 76 4.40 18.73 0.38
C LEU A 76 2.99 18.70 -0.24
N GLY A 77 2.61 17.61 -0.91
CA GLY A 77 1.35 17.51 -1.65
C GLY A 77 1.34 18.30 -2.97
N GLU A 78 2.50 18.76 -3.43
CA GLU A 78 2.69 19.47 -4.69
C GLU A 78 2.77 18.48 -5.85
N TYR A 79 1.64 17.84 -6.14
CA TYR A 79 1.56 16.70 -7.05
C TYR A 79 2.04 17.00 -8.47
N ASP A 80 1.69 18.15 -9.04
CA ASP A 80 2.12 18.55 -10.38
C ASP A 80 3.65 18.76 -10.42
N THR A 81 4.20 19.43 -9.41
CA THR A 81 5.65 19.63 -9.26
C THR A 81 6.39 18.30 -9.12
N ALA A 82 5.86 17.39 -8.30
CA ALA A 82 6.43 16.06 -8.10
C ALA A 82 6.46 15.24 -9.41
N GLU A 83 5.39 15.30 -10.21
CA GLU A 83 5.36 14.65 -11.53
C GLU A 83 6.39 15.24 -12.48
N VAL A 84 6.57 16.56 -12.50
CA VAL A 84 7.58 17.20 -13.37
C VAL A 84 9.00 16.71 -13.06
N TYR A 85 9.38 16.69 -11.79
CA TYR A 85 10.72 16.22 -11.40
C TYR A 85 10.92 14.74 -11.66
N ALA A 86 9.93 13.90 -11.34
CA ALA A 86 10.00 12.47 -11.60
C ALA A 86 10.06 12.18 -13.11
N ALA A 87 9.23 12.83 -13.92
CA ALA A 87 9.24 12.68 -15.37
C ALA A 87 10.58 13.10 -15.97
N LYS A 88 11.20 14.18 -15.47
CA LYS A 88 12.54 14.58 -15.91
C LYS A 88 13.61 13.54 -15.57
N CYS A 89 13.52 12.90 -14.39
CA CYS A 89 14.43 11.81 -14.03
C CYS A 89 14.30 10.63 -15.01
N LEU A 90 13.07 10.23 -15.31
CA LEU A 90 12.78 9.16 -16.27
C LEU A 90 13.31 9.51 -17.67
N GLU A 91 13.04 10.72 -18.16
CA GLU A 91 13.50 11.21 -19.46
C GLU A 91 15.02 11.08 -19.63
N LEU A 92 15.79 11.43 -18.59
CA LEU A 92 17.24 11.47 -18.66
C LEU A 92 17.91 10.11 -18.37
N TYR A 93 17.29 9.26 -17.55
CA TYR A 93 17.98 8.13 -16.93
C TYR A 93 17.31 6.76 -17.12
N GLU A 94 16.12 6.67 -17.70
CA GLU A 94 15.42 5.39 -17.83
C GLU A 94 16.20 4.37 -18.66
N THR A 95 16.87 4.78 -19.75
CA THR A 95 17.71 3.87 -20.54
C THR A 95 18.84 3.28 -19.70
N GLN A 96 19.54 4.11 -18.93
CA GLN A 96 20.63 3.66 -18.06
C GLN A 96 20.12 2.74 -16.94
N ALA A 97 18.92 3.02 -16.40
CA ALA A 97 18.27 2.20 -15.39
C ALA A 97 17.93 0.80 -15.92
N LEU A 98 17.41 0.72 -17.15
CA LEU A 98 17.12 -0.56 -17.81
C LEU A 98 18.41 -1.37 -18.05
N GLU A 99 19.49 -0.74 -18.49
CA GLU A 99 20.79 -1.41 -18.63
C GLU A 99 21.30 -1.95 -17.29
N GLN A 100 21.20 -1.16 -16.22
CA GLN A 100 21.57 -1.57 -14.87
C GLN A 100 20.70 -2.73 -14.36
N ALA A 101 19.40 -2.73 -14.69
CA ALA A 101 18.47 -3.81 -14.29
C ALA A 101 18.89 -5.17 -14.87
N THR A 102 19.40 -5.21 -16.10
CA THR A 102 19.84 -6.47 -16.74
C THR A 102 21.07 -7.10 -16.07
N GLN A 103 21.79 -6.36 -15.24
CA GLN A 103 22.99 -6.83 -14.54
C GLN A 103 22.66 -7.54 -13.22
N LEU A 104 21.40 -7.48 -12.78
CA LEU A 104 20.96 -8.03 -11.50
C LEU A 104 20.00 -9.21 -11.71
N THR A 105 20.23 -10.28 -10.96
CA THR A 105 19.28 -11.40 -10.79
C THR A 105 18.75 -11.50 -9.36
N ASP A 106 19.26 -10.64 -8.47
CA ASP A 106 18.85 -10.47 -7.08
C ASP A 106 19.20 -9.03 -6.65
N PHE A 107 18.74 -8.63 -5.48
CA PHE A 107 19.07 -7.35 -4.86
C PHE A 107 20.58 -7.19 -4.66
N ALA A 108 21.09 -6.01 -4.99
CA ALA A 108 22.48 -5.66 -4.72
C ALA A 108 22.75 -5.66 -3.20
N THR A 109 23.99 -5.97 -2.82
CA THR A 109 24.42 -5.81 -1.42
C THR A 109 24.38 -4.34 -1.00
N LYS A 110 24.39 -4.06 0.30
CA LYS A 110 24.36 -2.68 0.81
C LYS A 110 25.52 -1.84 0.29
N GLU A 111 26.67 -2.48 0.09
CA GLU A 111 27.90 -1.89 -0.41
C GLU A 111 27.84 -1.58 -1.91
N GLU A 112 27.08 -2.38 -2.67
CA GLU A 112 26.97 -2.29 -4.12
C GLU A 112 25.71 -1.54 -4.59
N ALA A 113 24.71 -1.37 -3.73
CA ALA A 113 23.44 -0.75 -4.10
C ALA A 113 23.61 0.63 -4.75
N PHE A 114 24.57 1.44 -4.30
CA PHE A 114 24.86 2.74 -4.88
C PHE A 114 25.47 2.70 -6.29
N SER A 115 26.03 1.56 -6.72
CA SER A 115 26.51 1.38 -8.10
C SER A 115 25.36 1.30 -9.10
N TYR A 116 24.17 0.92 -8.64
CA TYR A 116 22.93 0.85 -9.42
C TYR A 116 22.08 2.12 -9.24
N TRP A 117 22.74 3.28 -9.26
CA TRP A 117 22.13 4.58 -8.99
C TRP A 117 20.93 4.88 -9.92
N ALA A 118 21.07 4.65 -11.23
CA ALA A 118 20.03 4.97 -12.20
C ALA A 118 18.81 4.06 -12.01
N LEU A 119 19.04 2.75 -11.84
CA LEU A 119 18.02 1.77 -11.51
C LEU A 119 17.20 2.22 -10.29
N ASN A 120 17.90 2.54 -9.21
CA ASN A 120 17.28 2.87 -7.94
C ASN A 120 16.49 4.18 -8.00
N ASP A 121 17.06 5.22 -8.61
CA ASP A 121 16.45 6.54 -8.72
C ASP A 121 15.25 6.52 -9.69
N VAL A 122 15.37 5.87 -10.85
CA VAL A 122 14.28 5.76 -11.83
C VAL A 122 13.12 4.94 -11.30
N ALA A 123 13.39 3.79 -10.65
CA ALA A 123 12.34 3.00 -10.02
C ALA A 123 11.63 3.80 -8.91
N THR A 124 12.38 4.58 -8.13
CA THR A 124 11.82 5.48 -7.11
C THR A 124 10.96 6.56 -7.74
N CYS A 125 11.38 7.15 -8.86
CA CYS A 125 10.57 8.14 -9.59
C CYS A 125 9.29 7.54 -10.17
N TYR A 126 9.31 6.30 -10.67
CA TYR A 126 8.08 5.58 -11.02
C TYR A 126 7.17 5.38 -9.79
N PHE A 127 7.74 5.09 -8.61
CA PHE A 127 6.97 4.95 -7.39
C PHE A 127 6.30 6.27 -6.98
N ILE A 128 7.02 7.38 -7.09
CA ILE A 128 6.49 8.74 -6.87
C ILE A 128 5.34 9.02 -7.84
N LEU A 129 5.54 8.80 -9.15
CA LEU A 129 4.49 8.97 -10.16
C LEU A 129 3.26 8.16 -9.83
N GLY A 130 3.43 6.90 -9.42
CA GLY A 130 2.36 6.05 -8.95
C GLY A 130 1.55 6.72 -7.83
N GLN A 131 2.21 7.24 -6.80
CA GLN A 131 1.53 7.91 -5.69
C GLN A 131 0.86 9.22 -6.09
N VAL A 132 1.54 10.07 -6.87
CA VAL A 132 1.02 11.34 -7.38
C VAL A 132 -0.26 11.12 -8.19
N ARG A 133 -0.23 10.18 -9.14
CA ARG A 133 -1.37 9.87 -10.02
C ARG A 133 -2.57 9.39 -9.24
N LEU A 134 -2.36 8.55 -8.22
CA LEU A 134 -3.45 8.13 -7.34
C LEU A 134 -4.05 9.28 -6.54
N ALA A 135 -3.22 10.16 -5.99
CA ALA A 135 -3.70 11.31 -5.24
C ALA A 135 -4.56 12.25 -6.11
N GLN A 136 -4.31 12.26 -7.42
CA GLN A 136 -5.09 13.01 -8.42
C GLN A 136 -6.24 12.20 -9.05
N GLY A 137 -6.54 10.99 -8.55
CA GLY A 137 -7.61 10.14 -9.07
C GLY A 137 -7.30 9.44 -10.40
N ARG A 138 -6.08 9.55 -10.91
CA ARG A 138 -5.59 8.89 -12.14
C ARG A 138 -5.18 7.45 -11.85
N ILE A 139 -6.17 6.63 -11.47
CA ILE A 139 -5.94 5.28 -10.93
C ILE A 139 -5.18 4.37 -11.90
N GLN A 140 -5.59 4.33 -13.17
CA GLN A 140 -4.96 3.47 -14.18
C GLN A 140 -3.49 3.86 -14.43
N GLU A 141 -3.21 5.16 -14.55
CA GLU A 141 -1.85 5.66 -14.75
C GLU A 141 -0.96 5.39 -13.52
N GLY A 142 -1.53 5.45 -12.32
CA GLY A 142 -0.84 5.10 -11.08
C GLY A 142 -0.52 3.59 -11.02
N GLN A 143 -1.49 2.74 -11.35
CA GLN A 143 -1.29 1.29 -11.45
C GLN A 143 -0.21 0.93 -12.47
N GLN A 144 -0.22 1.58 -13.65
CA GLN A 144 0.78 1.36 -14.68
C GLN A 144 2.19 1.72 -14.21
N ALA A 145 2.34 2.82 -13.45
CA ALA A 145 3.63 3.19 -12.88
C ALA A 145 4.14 2.13 -11.90
N PHE A 146 3.30 1.60 -11.02
CA PHE A 146 3.69 0.52 -10.11
C PHE A 146 3.99 -0.80 -10.83
N ASN A 147 3.18 -1.19 -11.83
CA ASN A 147 3.46 -2.38 -12.65
C ASN A 147 4.81 -2.27 -13.36
N THR A 148 5.15 -1.07 -13.86
CA THR A 148 6.44 -0.83 -14.52
C THR A 148 7.62 -1.10 -13.59
N ILE A 149 7.50 -0.76 -12.31
CA ILE A 149 8.54 -1.07 -11.30
C ILE A 149 8.70 -2.57 -11.13
N ILE A 150 7.59 -3.29 -10.97
CA ILE A 150 7.61 -4.73 -10.72
C ILE A 150 8.16 -5.50 -11.93
N GLU A 151 7.78 -5.08 -13.14
CA GLU A 151 8.16 -5.75 -14.38
C GLU A 151 9.58 -5.42 -14.83
N LYS A 152 10.00 -4.16 -14.72
CA LYS A 152 11.27 -3.68 -15.31
C LYS A 152 12.37 -3.44 -14.29
N PHE A 153 12.02 -3.18 -13.03
CA PHE A 153 12.97 -2.81 -11.98
C PHE A 153 12.79 -3.65 -10.69
N PRO A 154 12.67 -4.99 -10.77
CA PRO A 154 12.31 -5.83 -9.63
C PRO A 154 13.33 -5.78 -8.47
N PHE A 155 14.59 -5.47 -8.78
CA PHE A 155 15.70 -5.44 -7.80
C PHE A 155 16.09 -4.02 -7.35
N ALA A 156 15.32 -3.01 -7.72
CA ALA A 156 15.61 -1.64 -7.30
C ALA A 156 15.43 -1.45 -5.79
N GLN A 157 16.36 -0.69 -5.20
CA GLN A 157 16.40 -0.41 -3.77
C GLN A 157 16.70 1.07 -3.52
N CYS A 158 15.90 1.71 -2.67
CA CYS A 158 16.08 3.12 -2.35
C CYS A 158 16.51 3.28 -0.89
N TRP A 159 17.47 4.18 -0.66
CA TRP A 159 18.03 4.44 0.67
C TRP A 159 17.06 5.28 1.50
N ASP A 160 16.64 4.76 2.66
CA ASP A 160 15.94 5.52 3.68
C ASP A 160 16.95 6.14 4.67
N THR A 161 16.70 7.39 5.04
CA THR A 161 17.49 8.14 6.03
C THR A 161 17.75 7.41 7.34
N ARG A 162 16.83 6.53 7.73
CA ARG A 162 16.88 5.79 8.97
C ARG A 162 17.79 4.55 8.90
N GLY A 163 18.52 4.39 7.81
CA GLY A 163 19.68 3.50 7.74
C GLY A 163 19.45 2.19 6.99
N TRP A 164 18.35 2.05 6.26
CA TRP A 164 18.02 0.85 5.49
C TRP A 164 17.69 1.14 4.04
N PHE A 165 17.81 0.13 3.20
CA PHE A 165 17.28 0.14 1.85
C PHE A 165 15.89 -0.48 1.85
N TRP A 166 14.91 0.21 1.28
CA TRP A 166 13.60 -0.39 0.98
C TRP A 166 13.56 -0.84 -0.48
N LYS A 167 12.80 -1.92 -0.74
CA LYS A 167 12.70 -2.54 -2.05
C LYS A 167 11.53 -1.93 -2.81
N VAL A 168 11.83 -1.30 -3.95
CA VAL A 168 10.85 -0.45 -4.62
C VAL A 168 9.72 -1.27 -5.23
N ALA A 169 10.03 -2.43 -5.82
CA ALA A 169 9.04 -3.35 -6.38
C ALA A 169 8.11 -3.97 -5.32
N GLU A 170 8.63 -4.31 -4.13
CA GLU A 170 7.78 -4.80 -3.03
C GLU A 170 6.81 -3.71 -2.56
N ALA A 171 7.30 -2.47 -2.39
CA ALA A 171 6.45 -1.34 -2.03
C ALA A 171 5.39 -1.06 -3.11
N ALA A 172 5.75 -1.17 -4.40
CA ALA A 172 4.83 -1.00 -5.52
C ALA A 172 3.75 -2.10 -5.54
N SER A 173 4.14 -3.35 -5.30
CA SER A 173 3.21 -4.48 -5.17
C SER A 173 2.22 -4.25 -4.03
N ASP A 174 2.72 -3.85 -2.85
CA ASP A 174 1.89 -3.52 -1.70
C ASP A 174 0.88 -2.41 -2.01
N LYS A 175 1.29 -1.39 -2.76
CA LYS A 175 0.38 -0.34 -3.24
C LYS A 175 -0.69 -0.95 -4.15
N LEU A 176 -0.32 -1.73 -5.15
CA LEU A 176 -1.26 -2.36 -6.11
C LEU A 176 -2.29 -3.27 -5.45
N THR A 177 -1.93 -3.97 -4.38
CA THR A 177 -2.92 -4.80 -3.63
C THR A 177 -4.06 -3.97 -3.00
N THR A 178 -3.87 -2.66 -2.88
CA THR A 178 -4.85 -1.74 -2.25
C THR A 178 -5.49 -0.76 -3.24
N ILE A 179 -4.91 -0.57 -4.42
CA ILE A 179 -5.35 0.45 -5.40
C ILE A 179 -6.45 -0.08 -6.29
N GLY A 180 -7.52 0.70 -6.44
CA GLY A 180 -8.61 0.40 -7.37
C GLY A 180 -9.54 -0.71 -6.87
N THR A 181 -9.36 -1.13 -5.61
CA THR A 181 -10.36 -1.97 -4.96
C THR A 181 -11.52 -1.08 -4.50
N PRO A 182 -12.78 -1.56 -4.58
CA PRO A 182 -13.91 -0.86 -3.98
C PRO A 182 -13.88 -0.91 -2.45
N TYR A 183 -12.87 -1.54 -1.84
CA TYR A 183 -12.76 -1.78 -0.42
C TYR A 183 -12.19 -0.56 0.29
N ASP A 184 -12.97 -0.02 1.22
CA ASP A 184 -12.52 0.99 2.17
C ASP A 184 -11.72 0.33 3.30
N PHE A 185 -10.47 0.73 3.50
CA PHE A 185 -9.58 0.22 4.55
C PHE A 185 -9.70 0.95 5.89
N GLY A 186 -10.52 2.00 5.97
CA GLY A 186 -10.70 2.81 7.18
C GLY A 186 -9.40 3.48 7.64
N ASP A 187 -9.13 3.45 8.94
CA ASP A 187 -7.94 4.05 9.57
C ASP A 187 -6.68 3.17 9.50
N TYR A 188 -6.74 2.05 8.77
CA TYR A 188 -5.67 1.07 8.61
C TYR A 188 -5.21 0.38 9.90
N THR A 189 -5.88 0.59 11.04
CA THR A 189 -5.56 -0.14 12.27
C THR A 189 -5.83 -1.63 12.11
N SER A 190 -5.13 -2.46 12.89
CA SER A 190 -5.35 -3.91 12.88
C SER A 190 -6.81 -4.25 13.24
N GLU A 191 -7.36 -3.57 14.24
CA GLU A 191 -8.76 -3.71 14.66
C GLU A 191 -9.74 -3.39 13.52
N THR A 192 -9.59 -2.24 12.85
CA THR A 192 -10.45 -1.86 11.73
C THR A 192 -10.36 -2.87 10.57
N LEU A 193 -9.15 -3.32 10.22
CA LEU A 193 -8.95 -4.29 9.14
C LEU A 193 -9.53 -5.66 9.50
N THR A 194 -9.37 -6.13 10.73
CA THR A 194 -9.94 -7.39 11.21
C THR A 194 -11.48 -7.31 11.27
N THR A 195 -12.05 -6.20 11.73
CA THR A 195 -13.51 -5.98 11.71
C THR A 195 -14.05 -6.02 10.28
N LYS A 196 -13.41 -5.30 9.34
CA LYS A 196 -13.81 -5.31 7.94
C LYS A 196 -13.66 -6.69 7.29
N ALA A 197 -12.65 -7.47 7.67
CA ALA A 197 -12.49 -8.86 7.23
C ALA A 197 -13.63 -9.76 7.75
N TRP A 198 -14.08 -9.57 9.00
CA TRP A 198 -15.28 -10.25 9.52
C TRP A 198 -16.54 -9.87 8.75
N ASP A 199 -16.74 -8.57 8.50
CA ASP A 199 -17.89 -8.07 7.77
C ASP A 199 -17.93 -8.65 6.34
N ALA A 200 -16.79 -8.71 5.65
CA ALA A 200 -16.66 -9.33 4.34
C ALA A 200 -16.99 -10.84 4.40
N LEU A 201 -16.45 -11.57 5.39
CA LEU A 201 -16.74 -13.00 5.56
C LEU A 201 -18.23 -13.27 5.83
N ASN A 202 -18.90 -12.40 6.58
CA ASN A 202 -20.32 -12.48 6.89
C ASN A 202 -21.19 -12.21 5.65
N GLN A 203 -20.67 -11.42 4.69
CA GLN A 203 -21.32 -11.11 3.42
C GLN A 203 -20.96 -12.11 2.30
N ASP A 204 -20.20 -13.17 2.62
CA ASP A 204 -19.61 -14.10 1.64
C ASP A 204 -18.76 -13.39 0.56
N ASP A 205 -18.26 -12.20 0.88
CA ASP A 205 -17.31 -11.46 0.05
C ASP A 205 -15.89 -12.00 0.28
N HIS A 206 -15.61 -13.12 -0.39
CA HIS A 206 -14.33 -13.80 -0.28
C HIS A 206 -13.15 -12.95 -0.77
N GLN A 207 -13.38 -12.05 -1.74
CA GLN A 207 -12.34 -11.15 -2.23
C GLN A 207 -12.04 -10.06 -1.21
N GLY A 208 -13.06 -9.44 -0.61
CA GLY A 208 -12.91 -8.49 0.48
C GLY A 208 -12.17 -9.10 1.67
N VAL A 209 -12.49 -10.36 2.04
CA VAL A 209 -11.73 -11.09 3.08
C VAL A 209 -10.25 -11.14 2.73
N GLU A 210 -9.91 -11.58 1.52
CA GLU A 210 -8.51 -11.71 1.11
C GLU A 210 -7.77 -10.36 1.13
N VAL A 211 -8.44 -9.29 0.68
CA VAL A 211 -7.89 -7.93 0.66
C VAL A 211 -7.64 -7.40 2.07
N TYR A 212 -8.62 -7.45 2.96
CA TYR A 212 -8.49 -6.94 4.33
C TYR A 212 -7.49 -7.77 5.16
N VAL A 213 -7.53 -9.10 5.04
CA VAL A 213 -6.61 -9.99 5.74
C VAL A 213 -5.17 -9.75 5.28
N LYS A 214 -4.92 -9.72 3.96
CA LYS A 214 -3.58 -9.44 3.43
C LYS A 214 -3.07 -8.10 3.92
N LYS A 215 -3.93 -7.08 3.97
CA LYS A 215 -3.54 -5.76 4.46
C LYS A 215 -3.16 -5.79 5.94
N CYS A 216 -3.95 -6.44 6.78
CA CYS A 216 -3.66 -6.58 8.20
C CYS A 216 -2.33 -7.33 8.43
N ILE A 217 -2.13 -8.46 7.74
CA ILE A 217 -0.90 -9.26 7.87
C ILE A 217 0.32 -8.45 7.42
N ASN A 218 0.26 -7.80 6.25
CA ASN A 218 1.38 -7.00 5.73
C ASN A 218 1.83 -5.92 6.72
N LEU A 219 0.88 -5.23 7.35
CA LEU A 219 1.17 -4.15 8.28
C LEU A 219 1.66 -4.63 9.65
N TYR A 220 1.12 -5.76 10.14
CA TYR A 220 1.21 -6.10 11.57
C TYR A 220 1.83 -7.46 11.89
N GLU A 221 2.17 -8.31 10.91
CA GLU A 221 2.70 -9.66 11.19
C GLU A 221 4.02 -9.63 12.00
N THR A 222 4.92 -8.69 11.70
CA THR A 222 6.18 -8.56 12.44
C THR A 222 5.94 -8.26 13.92
N GLU A 223 5.04 -7.33 14.22
CA GLU A 223 4.68 -6.97 15.60
C GLU A 223 3.91 -8.11 16.28
N ALA A 224 3.01 -8.79 15.57
CA ALA A 224 2.31 -9.97 16.06
C ALA A 224 3.27 -11.08 16.51
N LYS A 225 4.32 -11.35 15.73
CA LYS A 225 5.37 -12.32 16.08
C LYS A 225 6.18 -11.86 17.30
N ALA A 226 6.51 -10.57 17.38
CA ALA A 226 7.20 -10.01 18.53
C ALA A 226 6.35 -10.14 19.82
N GLN A 227 5.04 -9.91 19.73
CA GLN A 227 4.08 -10.07 20.82
C GLN A 227 3.90 -11.54 21.24
N GLN A 228 3.79 -12.46 20.27
CA GLN A 228 3.76 -13.90 20.55
C GLN A 228 5.00 -14.37 21.31
N ALA A 229 6.19 -13.90 20.92
CA ALA A 229 7.45 -14.31 21.54
C ALA A 229 7.59 -13.86 23.02
N GLN A 230 6.78 -12.90 23.47
CA GLN A 230 6.74 -12.45 24.86
C GLN A 230 5.88 -13.34 25.76
N LEU A 231 5.11 -14.25 25.17
CA LEU A 231 4.14 -15.10 25.86
C LEU A 231 4.63 -16.55 25.91
N THR A 232 4.40 -17.21 27.05
CA THR A 232 4.51 -18.66 27.21
C THR A 232 3.18 -19.33 27.48
N ASP A 233 2.14 -18.52 27.70
CA ASP A 233 0.73 -18.91 27.85
C ASP A 233 -0.15 -17.73 27.42
N PHE A 234 -1.47 -17.95 27.34
CA PHE A 234 -2.47 -16.92 27.03
C PHE A 234 -2.38 -15.74 28.02
N ALA A 235 -2.57 -14.54 27.48
CA ALA A 235 -2.68 -13.34 28.31
C ALA A 235 -3.93 -13.41 29.21
N THR A 236 -3.83 -12.82 30.40
CA THR A 236 -4.98 -12.64 31.27
C THR A 236 -6.01 -11.69 30.63
N LYS A 237 -7.28 -11.80 31.03
CA LYS A 237 -8.38 -11.02 30.41
C LYS A 237 -8.12 -9.50 30.41
N ASP A 238 -7.51 -8.98 31.47
CA ASP A 238 -7.14 -7.56 31.63
C ASP A 238 -5.96 -7.13 30.75
N LYS A 239 -5.17 -8.08 30.24
CA LYS A 239 -3.99 -7.84 29.39
C LYS A 239 -4.17 -8.30 27.95
N ALA A 240 -5.25 -9.00 27.62
CA ALA A 240 -5.48 -9.53 26.28
C ALA A 240 -5.38 -8.45 25.20
N PHE A 241 -5.97 -7.28 25.44
CA PHE A 241 -5.89 -6.13 24.51
C PHE A 241 -4.48 -5.55 24.34
N SER A 242 -3.54 -5.79 25.27
CA SER A 242 -2.15 -5.37 25.12
C SER A 242 -1.41 -6.12 24.02
N TYR A 243 -1.92 -7.29 23.62
CA TYR A 243 -1.40 -8.13 22.54
C TYR A 243 -2.23 -7.97 21.26
N TRP A 244 -2.60 -6.72 20.94
CA TRP A 244 -3.49 -6.34 19.84
C TRP A 244 -3.04 -6.91 18.49
N ALA A 245 -1.76 -6.75 18.12
CA ALA A 245 -1.25 -7.18 16.83
C ALA A 245 -1.30 -8.70 16.69
N LEU A 246 -0.89 -9.41 17.75
CA LEU A 246 -0.98 -10.87 17.83
C LEU A 246 -2.43 -11.33 17.62
N ASN A 247 -3.35 -10.76 18.41
CA ASN A 247 -4.74 -11.15 18.39
C ASN A 247 -5.38 -10.91 17.02
N ASP A 248 -5.16 -9.74 16.43
CA ASP A 248 -5.78 -9.33 15.17
C ASP A 248 -5.19 -10.08 13.97
N VAL A 249 -3.87 -10.25 13.89
CA VAL A 249 -3.20 -11.01 12.81
C VAL A 249 -3.60 -12.49 12.85
N ALA A 250 -3.62 -13.11 14.03
CA ALA A 250 -4.07 -14.49 14.16
C ALA A 250 -5.55 -14.64 13.77
N THR A 251 -6.38 -13.70 14.18
CA THR A 251 -7.81 -13.67 13.82
C THR A 251 -7.97 -13.50 12.31
N CYS A 252 -7.18 -12.65 11.66
CA CYS A 252 -7.17 -12.50 10.20
C CYS A 252 -6.81 -13.80 9.47
N HIS A 253 -5.80 -14.55 9.93
CA HIS A 253 -5.51 -15.87 9.39
C HIS A 253 -6.68 -16.85 9.58
N PHE A 254 -7.35 -16.80 10.74
CA PHE A 254 -8.54 -17.60 11.00
C PHE A 254 -9.71 -17.25 10.06
N ILE A 255 -10.00 -15.96 9.85
CA ILE A 255 -11.04 -15.48 8.92
C ILE A 255 -10.75 -15.94 7.49
N LEU A 256 -9.48 -15.83 7.05
CA LEU A 256 -9.06 -16.33 5.74
C LEU A 256 -9.30 -17.84 5.62
N GLY A 257 -8.95 -18.61 6.65
CA GLY A 257 -9.23 -20.04 6.71
C GLY A 257 -10.72 -20.35 6.59
N GLU A 258 -11.59 -19.64 7.31
CA GLU A 258 -13.05 -19.82 7.22
C GLU A 258 -13.58 -19.47 5.82
N SER A 259 -13.07 -18.40 5.21
CA SER A 259 -13.43 -17.99 3.83
C SER A 259 -13.03 -19.05 2.79
N LEU A 260 -11.83 -19.59 2.89
CA LEU A 260 -11.32 -20.65 2.01
C LEU A 260 -12.08 -21.97 2.22
N LEU A 261 -12.42 -22.29 3.47
CA LEU A 261 -13.22 -23.45 3.83
C LEU A 261 -14.63 -23.40 3.21
N LYS A 262 -15.30 -22.23 3.25
CA LYS A 262 -16.59 -22.01 2.57
C LYS A 262 -16.50 -22.25 1.06
N GLN A 263 -15.37 -21.92 0.44
CA GLN A 263 -15.07 -22.15 -0.97
C GLN A 263 -14.59 -23.58 -1.27
N LYS A 264 -14.50 -24.48 -0.27
CA LYS A 264 -13.95 -25.84 -0.38
C LYS A 264 -12.49 -25.89 -0.83
N ARG A 265 -11.74 -24.79 -0.67
CA ARG A 265 -10.30 -24.70 -0.93
C ARG A 265 -9.54 -25.25 0.27
N TYR A 266 -9.65 -26.56 0.49
CA TYR A 266 -9.26 -27.20 1.75
C TYR A 266 -7.77 -27.10 2.08
N ASP A 267 -6.88 -27.25 1.10
CA ASP A 267 -5.43 -27.17 1.33
C ASP A 267 -5.00 -25.78 1.77
N GLU A 268 -5.56 -24.75 1.13
CA GLU A 268 -5.29 -23.35 1.46
C GLU A 268 -5.91 -22.96 2.80
N ALA A 269 -7.13 -23.43 3.09
CA ALA A 269 -7.77 -23.26 4.38
C ALA A 269 -6.94 -23.90 5.50
N LYS A 270 -6.44 -25.12 5.27
CA LYS A 270 -5.56 -25.84 6.18
C LYS A 270 -4.29 -25.03 6.45
N ALA A 271 -3.61 -24.53 5.41
CA ALA A 271 -2.42 -23.71 5.57
C ALA A 271 -2.68 -22.45 6.41
N ALA A 272 -3.82 -21.78 6.21
CA ALA A 272 -4.20 -20.61 7.00
C ALA A 272 -4.43 -20.95 8.49
N PHE A 273 -5.13 -22.05 8.78
CA PHE A 273 -5.36 -22.49 10.17
C PHE A 273 -4.08 -23.01 10.84
N GLU A 274 -3.21 -23.71 10.11
CA GLU A 274 -1.90 -24.15 10.61
C GLU A 274 -1.00 -22.97 10.97
N ARG A 275 -1.05 -21.89 10.19
CA ARG A 275 -0.33 -20.64 10.52
C ARG A 275 -0.74 -20.10 11.90
N VAL A 276 -2.04 -20.06 12.20
CA VAL A 276 -2.53 -19.65 13.54
C VAL A 276 -1.94 -20.52 14.63
N ILE A 277 -1.96 -21.85 14.44
CA ILE A 277 -1.54 -22.81 15.46
C ILE A 277 -0.04 -22.76 15.70
N ASN A 278 0.75 -22.62 14.63
CA ASN A 278 2.20 -22.70 14.69
C ASN A 278 2.84 -21.37 15.10
N ASP A 279 2.33 -20.26 14.56
CA ASP A 279 3.01 -18.96 14.69
C ASP A 279 2.31 -17.99 15.65
N PHE A 280 1.04 -18.22 16.00
CA PHE A 280 0.22 -17.30 16.79
C PHE A 280 -0.62 -18.01 17.86
N SER A 281 -0.02 -19.02 18.49
CA SER A 281 -0.73 -20.00 19.33
C SER A 281 -1.39 -19.44 20.59
N PHE A 282 -0.97 -18.26 21.06
CA PHE A 282 -1.50 -17.60 22.26
C PHE A 282 -2.50 -16.47 21.97
N ALA A 283 -2.87 -16.27 20.69
CA ALA A 283 -3.81 -15.25 20.30
C ALA A 283 -5.23 -15.47 20.87
N GLN A 284 -5.87 -14.36 21.24
CA GLN A 284 -7.21 -14.30 21.80
C GLN A 284 -8.05 -13.26 21.07
N CYS A 285 -9.21 -13.64 20.56
CA CYS A 285 -10.12 -12.74 19.89
C CYS A 285 -11.31 -12.42 20.79
N TRP A 286 -11.71 -11.14 20.85
CA TRP A 286 -12.88 -10.71 21.61
C TRP A 286 -14.17 -11.12 20.88
N ASP A 287 -15.03 -11.86 21.56
CA ASP A 287 -16.41 -12.06 21.15
C ASP A 287 -17.26 -10.93 21.74
N PRO A 288 -18.07 -10.21 20.93
CA PRO A 288 -18.98 -9.17 21.41
C PRO A 288 -19.93 -9.61 22.53
N LYS A 289 -20.14 -10.92 22.71
CA LYS A 289 -20.92 -11.49 23.82
C LYS A 289 -20.18 -11.54 25.16
N GLY A 290 -18.96 -11.01 25.25
CA GLY A 290 -18.32 -10.70 26.53
C GLY A 290 -17.14 -11.58 26.93
N TRP A 291 -16.63 -12.43 26.04
CA TRP A 291 -15.52 -13.34 26.33
C TRP A 291 -14.43 -13.28 25.26
N PHE A 292 -13.22 -13.67 25.63
CA PHE A 292 -12.15 -13.95 24.67
C PHE A 292 -12.16 -15.42 24.32
N TRP A 293 -12.16 -15.75 23.03
CA TRP A 293 -11.95 -17.11 22.55
C TRP A 293 -10.52 -17.27 22.04
N LYS A 294 -10.00 -18.50 22.13
CA LYS A 294 -8.61 -18.83 21.76
C LYS A 294 -8.55 -19.16 20.28
N VAL A 295 -7.84 -18.33 19.50
CA VAL A 295 -7.89 -18.43 18.02
C VAL A 295 -7.33 -19.76 17.53
N ALA A 296 -6.23 -20.22 18.12
CA ALA A 296 -5.63 -21.51 17.81
C ALA A 296 -6.51 -22.72 18.17
N VAL A 297 -7.41 -22.60 19.16
CA VAL A 297 -8.38 -23.67 19.46
C VAL A 297 -9.43 -23.73 18.35
N GLY A 298 -9.99 -22.58 17.97
CA GLY A 298 -10.90 -22.51 16.84
C GLY A 298 -10.28 -23.06 15.55
N ALA A 299 -9.02 -22.73 15.27
CA ALA A 299 -8.30 -23.22 14.09
C ALA A 299 -8.16 -24.76 14.09
N ARG A 300 -7.84 -25.39 15.24
CA ARG A 300 -7.76 -26.85 15.36
C ARG A 300 -9.10 -27.53 15.08
N ASP A 301 -10.20 -26.95 15.56
CA ASP A 301 -11.54 -27.48 15.28
C ASP A 301 -11.85 -27.48 13.78
N ARG A 302 -11.39 -26.45 13.06
CA ARG A 302 -11.57 -26.33 11.60
C ARG A 302 -10.70 -27.30 10.83
N LEU A 303 -9.48 -27.56 11.28
CA LEU A 303 -8.64 -28.61 10.70
C LEU A 303 -9.33 -29.99 10.83
N ASN A 304 -9.88 -30.31 11.99
CA ASN A 304 -10.64 -31.56 12.17
C ASN A 304 -11.85 -31.63 11.24
N LYS A 305 -12.57 -30.51 11.07
CA LYS A 305 -13.69 -30.42 10.11
C LYS A 305 -13.22 -30.63 8.67
N ILE A 306 -12.08 -30.07 8.27
CA ILE A 306 -11.49 -30.27 6.94
C ILE A 306 -11.16 -31.74 6.71
N LEU A 307 -10.60 -32.45 7.68
CA LEU A 307 -10.31 -33.89 7.54
C LEU A 307 -11.58 -34.67 7.17
N VAL A 308 -12.65 -34.47 7.95
CA VAL A 308 -13.95 -35.09 7.70
C VAL A 308 -14.54 -34.72 6.32
N LEU A 309 -14.42 -33.46 5.90
CA LEU A 309 -14.98 -32.97 4.63
C LEU A 309 -14.15 -33.32 3.39
N SER A 310 -12.84 -33.50 3.54
CA SER A 310 -11.92 -33.84 2.46
C SER A 310 -11.81 -35.35 2.22
N GLY A 311 -12.42 -36.17 3.08
CA GLY A 311 -12.49 -37.62 2.92
C GLY A 311 -11.21 -38.35 3.34
N ASN A 312 -10.39 -37.72 4.20
CA ASN A 312 -9.15 -38.25 4.75
C ASN A 312 -9.28 -38.55 6.25
#